data_AF-A0A356P6G8-F1
#
_entry.id   AF-A0A356P6G8-F1
#
_cell.length_a   1.000
_cell.length_b   1.000
_cell.length_c   1.000
_cell.angle_alpha   90.00
_cell.angle_beta   90.00
_cell.angle_gamma   90.00
#
_symmetry.space_group_name_H-M   'P 1'
#
loop_
_entity.id
_entity.type
_entity.pdbx_description
1 polymer ?
#
loop_
_entity_poly.entity_id
_entity_poly.type
_entity_poly.pdbx_seq_one_letter_code
_entity_poly.pdbx_strand_id
1 'polypeptide(L)' 'MNPLIKNAFETLKNENPELRTRAYGQILAASNQPVDWAYDVWDEMKSNLSHKNNHMRSIAAQVLS' A
#
# COMPACT_ATOMS: atom_id res chain seq x y z
N MET A 1 8.70 3.78 -6.89
CA MET A 1 9.15 3.28 -5.56
C MET A 1 10.10 4.30 -4.95
N ASN A 2 9.84 4.74 -3.72
CA ASN A 2 10.67 5.73 -3.03
C ASN A 2 12.14 5.23 -2.97
N PRO A 3 13.13 6.04 -3.42
CA PRO A 3 14.54 5.65 -3.42
C PRO A 3 15.07 5.19 -2.05
N LEU A 4 14.57 5.76 -0.96
CA LEU A 4 14.93 5.37 0.41
C LEU A 4 14.44 3.96 0.75
N ILE A 5 13.19 3.64 0.37
CA ILE A 5 12.61 2.30 0.58
C ILE A 5 13.39 1.28 -0.25
N LYS A 6 13.74 1.62 -1.49
CA LYS A 6 14.57 0.75 -2.34
C LYS A 6 15.93 0.45 -1.72
N ASN A 7 16.60 1.48 -1.19
CA ASN A 7 17.88 1.29 -0.52
C ASN A 7 17.74 0.45 0.77
N ALA A 8 16.66 0.64 1.54
CA ALA A 8 16.39 -0.18 2.73
C ALA A 8 16.19 -1.67 2.35
N PHE A 9 15.50 -1.96 1.26
CA PHE A 9 15.34 -3.34 0.77
C PHE A 9 16.65 -4.00 0.37
N GLU A 10 17.58 -3.27 -0.25
CA GLU A 10 18.92 -3.81 -0.54
C GLU A 10 19.73 -3.97 0.75
N THR A 11 19.60 -3.03 1.69
CA THR A 11 20.32 -3.07 2.98
C THR A 11 19.88 -4.23 3.87
N LEU A 12 18.64 -4.73 3.74
CA LEU A 12 18.18 -5.94 4.43
C LEU A 12 19.03 -7.18 4.13
N LYS A 13 19.70 -7.24 2.98
CA LYS A 13 20.55 -8.38 2.57
C LYS A 13 21.95 -8.33 3.18
N ASN A 14 22.27 -7.28 3.96
CA ASN A 14 23.59 -7.11 4.55
C ASN A 14 23.85 -8.08 5.72
N GLU A 15 25.08 -8.52 5.92
CA GLU A 15 25.45 -9.42 7.03
C GLU A 15 25.53 -8.72 8.39
N ASN A 16 25.69 -7.39 8.42
CA ASN A 16 25.69 -6.59 9.64
C ASN A 16 24.27 -6.54 10.28
N PRO A 17 24.10 -7.07 11.52
CA PRO A 17 22.80 -7.10 12.19
C PRO A 17 22.19 -5.72 12.48
N GLU A 18 23.02 -4.71 12.76
CA GLU A 18 22.56 -3.35 13.06
C GLU A 18 21.99 -2.69 11.80
N LEU A 19 22.68 -2.85 10.66
CA LEU A 19 22.23 -2.31 9.38
C LEU A 19 20.92 -2.96 8.93
N ARG A 20 20.78 -4.28 9.11
CA ARG A 20 19.51 -4.98 8.83
C ARG A 20 18.38 -4.49 9.73
N THR A 21 18.62 -4.37 11.03
CA THR A 21 17.60 -3.92 11.99
C THR A 21 17.12 -2.51 11.65
N ARG A 22 18.04 -1.61 11.31
CA ARG A 22 17.69 -0.25 10.88
C ARG A 22 16.88 -0.24 9.57
N ALA A 23 17.30 -1.02 8.58
CA ALA A 23 16.59 -1.15 7.30
C ALA A 23 15.17 -1.71 7.47
N TYR A 24 15.02 -2.71 8.35
CA TYR A 24 13.72 -3.27 8.72
C TYR A 24 12.82 -2.20 9.33
N GLY A 25 13.32 -1.42 10.29
CA GLY A 25 12.56 -0.32 10.90
C GLY A 25 12.11 0.75 9.90
N GLN A 26 12.95 1.07 8.91
CA GLN A 26 12.59 2.01 7.84
C GLN A 26 11.47 1.48 6.93
N ILE A 27 11.52 0.21 6.57
CA ILE A 27 10.46 -0.42 5.76
C ILE A 27 9.15 -0.47 6.55
N LEU A 28 9.20 -0.85 7.83
CA LEU A 28 8.03 -0.89 8.71
C LEU A 28 7.41 0.50 8.90
N ALA A 29 8.23 1.53 9.12
CA ALA A 29 7.75 2.91 9.25
C ALA A 29 7.06 3.39 7.97
N ALA A 30 7.61 3.02 6.80
CA ALA A 30 7.03 3.35 5.51
C ALA A 30 5.73 2.60 5.23
N SER A 31 5.63 1.32 5.62
CA SER A 31 4.39 0.53 5.46
C SER A 31 3.26 1.00 6.39
N ASN A 32 3.60 1.69 7.48
CA ASN A 32 2.63 2.29 8.39
C ASN A 32 2.13 3.67 7.91
N GLN A 33 2.69 4.21 6.83
CA GLN A 33 2.15 5.44 6.25
C GLN A 33 0.92 5.14 5.40
N PRO A 34 -0.09 6.02 5.41
CA PRO A 34 -1.21 5.91 4.50
C PRO A 34 -0.71 5.91 3.06
N VAL A 35 -1.38 5.14 2.21
CA VAL A 35 -1.04 5.04 0.80
C VAL A 35 -2.08 5.84 0.03
N ASP A 36 -1.70 7.00 -0.50
CA ASP A 36 -2.64 7.99 -1.06
C ASP A 36 -3.60 7.39 -2.08
N TRP A 37 -3.10 6.55 -3.01
CA TRP A 37 -3.94 5.92 -4.03
C TRP A 37 -5.04 5.04 -3.46
N ALA A 38 -4.87 4.49 -2.25
CA ALA A 38 -5.87 3.63 -1.63
C ALA A 38 -7.13 4.43 -1.28
N TYR A 39 -7.00 5.70 -0.92
CA TYR A 39 -8.16 6.58 -0.68
C TYR A 39 -8.86 6.93 -1.99
N ASP A 40 -8.11 7.21 -3.06
CA ASP A 40 -8.69 7.48 -4.38
C ASP A 40 -9.52 6.28 -4.86
N VAL A 41 -8.96 5.06 -4.74
CA VAL A 41 -9.67 3.82 -5.09
C VAL A 41 -10.88 3.59 -4.18
N TRP A 42 -10.75 3.84 -2.89
CA TRP A 42 -11.85 3.70 -1.94
C TRP A 42 -13.01 4.64 -2.26
N ASP A 43 -12.72 5.89 -2.61
CA ASP A 43 -13.71 6.88 -3.01
C ASP A 43 -14.40 6.51 -4.33
N GLU A 44 -13.63 6.01 -5.31
CA GLU A 44 -14.18 5.49 -6.55
C GLU A 44 -15.11 4.29 -6.32
N MET A 45 -14.70 3.33 -5.48
CA MET A 45 -15.52 2.15 -5.17
C MET A 45 -16.81 2.56 -4.44
N LYS A 46 -16.76 3.48 -3.48
CA LYS A 46 -17.96 4.02 -2.82
C LYS A 46 -18.93 4.65 -3.82
N SER A 47 -18.42 5.44 -4.76
CA SER A 47 -19.24 6.05 -5.83
C SER A 47 -19.90 4.96 -6.70
N ASN A 48 -19.13 3.94 -7.06
CA ASN A 48 -19.57 2.85 -7.93
C ASN A 48 -20.66 1.96 -7.33
N LEU A 49 -20.90 1.99 -6.01
CA LEU A 49 -22.04 1.30 -5.39
C LEU A 49 -23.40 1.80 -5.91
N SER A 50 -23.46 3.02 -6.45
CA SER A 50 -24.67 3.60 -7.05
C SER A 50 -24.67 3.60 -8.58
N HIS A 51 -23.67 2.98 -9.21
CA HIS A 51 -23.47 3.03 -10.65
C HIS A 51 -24.63 2.36 -11.40
N LYS A 52 -25.02 2.92 -12.57
CA LYS A 52 -26.15 2.39 -13.38
C LYS A 52 -25.96 0.93 -13.82
N ASN A 53 -24.73 0.54 -14.13
CA ASN A 53 -24.36 -0.84 -14.49
C ASN A 53 -24.24 -1.72 -13.25
N ASN A 54 -24.99 -2.82 -13.20
CA ASN A 54 -25.00 -3.77 -12.08
C ASN A 54 -23.64 -4.46 -11.84
N HIS A 55 -22.88 -4.76 -12.88
CA HIS A 55 -21.55 -5.39 -12.73
C HIS A 55 -20.58 -4.48 -11.98
N MET A 56 -20.62 -3.17 -12.26
CA MET A 56 -19.78 -2.19 -11.56
C MET A 56 -20.15 -2.10 -10.07
N ARG A 57 -21.46 -2.13 -9.75
CA ARG A 57 -21.91 -2.17 -8.35
C ARG A 57 -21.45 -3.43 -7.63
N SER A 58 -21.55 -4.59 -8.27
CA SER A 58 -21.10 -5.87 -7.69
C SER A 58 -19.60 -5.89 -7.44
N ILE A 59 -18.79 -5.39 -8.38
CA ILE A 59 -17.34 -5.29 -8.21
C ILE A 59 -17.01 -4.34 -7.05
N ALA A 60 -17.61 -3.16 -7.02
CA ALA A 60 -17.39 -2.19 -5.95
C ALA A 60 -17.74 -2.78 -4.56
N ALA A 61 -18.87 -3.46 -4.44
CA ALA A 61 -19.27 -4.12 -3.20
C ALA A 61 -18.28 -5.24 -2.79
N GLN A 62 -17.77 -6.00 -3.75
CA GLN A 62 -16.81 -7.07 -3.49
C GLN A 62 -15.42 -6.57 -3.09
N VAL A 63 -15.00 -5.40 -3.61
CA VAL A 63 -13.72 -4.78 -3.25
C VAL A 63 -13.78 -4.14 -1.86
N LEU A 64 -14.96 -3.65 -1.46
CA LEU A 64 -15.18 -2.99 -0.16
C LEU A 64 -15.51 -3.96 1.00
N SER A 65 -15.74 -5.25 0.72
CA SER A 65 -16.07 -6.27 1.73
C SER A 65 -14.84 -6.76 2.49
#